data_AF-A0A9E0X5H2-F1
#
_entry.id   AF-A0A9E0X5H2-F1
#
_cell.length_a   1.000
_cell.length_b   1.000
_cell.length_c   1.000
_cell.angle_alpha   90.00
_cell.angle_beta   90.00
_cell.angle_gamma   90.00
#
_symmetry.space_group_name_H-M   'P 1'
#
loop_
_entity.id
_entity.type
_entity.pdbx_description
1 polymer ?
#
loop_
_entity_poly.entity_id
_entity_poly.type
_entity_poly.pdbx_seq_one_letter_code
_entity_poly.pdbx_strand_id
1 'polypeptide(L)'
;MQLITLEFALVLAVMTGLALLMGRWLARCFEAEAHWAVERLSYRALGVDPAERMGWARYGLALLLSNAAMMLLAYLLLRLQGWLPLNDLGNAAQSPDLAFNTAASFITNTNWQAYAGESSLSNATQMGAITFLMFCGATAGVAAAGGFIRALSRASSQDMGNYWVDFMRVLWRVMLPLCFAMALVYVWQGMPQTLSSEVVATTLEGARQQIILGPVASFETIKHIGTNGGGFFSMNAAHPFENPTPLTNTLHILSMLLIPSALTVTFGL
;
A
#
# COMPACT_ATOMS: atom_id res chain seq x y z
N MET A 1 -12.95 26.11 19.59
CA MET A 1 -13.09 26.62 18.20
C MET A 1 -11.75 27.09 17.64
N GLN A 2 -11.03 28.01 18.29
CA GLN A 2 -9.73 28.52 17.78
C GLN A 2 -8.64 27.44 17.61
N LEU A 3 -8.51 26.49 18.55
CA LEU A 3 -7.52 25.41 18.46
C LEU A 3 -7.78 24.46 17.27
N ILE A 4 -9.03 24.05 17.06
CA ILE A 4 -9.42 23.19 15.94
C ILE A 4 -9.14 23.87 14.60
N THR A 5 -9.46 25.16 14.49
CA THR A 5 -9.14 25.94 13.28
C THR A 5 -7.63 26.03 13.04
N LEU A 6 -6.83 26.18 14.10
CA LEU A 6 -5.37 26.21 14.00
C LEU A 6 -4.80 24.86 13.56
N GLU A 7 -5.26 23.75 14.16
CA GLU A 7 -4.86 22.38 13.79
C GLU A 7 -5.18 22.11 12.31
N PHE A 8 -6.40 22.44 11.88
CA PHE A 8 -6.82 22.29 10.49
C PHE A 8 -5.96 23.12 9.53
N ALA A 9 -5.72 24.39 9.85
CA ALA A 9 -4.87 25.27 9.05
C ALA A 9 -3.43 24.75 8.97
N LEU A 10 -2.88 24.23 10.08
CA LEU A 10 -1.55 23.65 10.12
C LEU A 10 -1.44 22.41 9.24
N VAL A 11 -2.39 21.46 9.37
CA VAL A 11 -2.42 20.25 8.54
C VAL A 11 -2.51 20.62 7.06
N LEU A 12 -3.37 21.57 6.68
CA LEU A 12 -3.48 22.02 5.30
C LEU A 12 -2.21 22.71 4.78
N ALA A 13 -1.56 23.54 5.59
CA ALA A 13 -0.32 24.20 5.22
C ALA A 13 0.81 23.18 4.98
N VAL A 14 0.97 22.22 5.90
CA VAL A 14 1.94 21.13 5.77
C VAL A 14 1.61 20.28 4.54
N MET A 15 0.34 19.89 4.35
CA MET A 15 -0.09 19.11 3.20
C MET A 15 0.16 19.84 1.87
N THR A 16 -0.08 21.16 1.81
CA THR A 16 0.20 21.94 0.61
C THR A 16 1.69 21.89 0.26
N GLY A 17 2.57 22.07 1.24
CA GLY A 17 4.02 21.95 1.04
C GLY A 17 4.42 20.55 0.56
N LEU A 18 3.92 19.50 1.21
CA LEU A 18 4.20 18.11 0.85
C LEU A 18 3.69 17.75 -0.56
N ALA A 19 2.48 18.18 -0.92
CA ALA A 19 1.90 17.95 -2.24
C ALA A 19 2.73 18.58 -3.36
N LEU A 20 3.27 19.79 -3.14
CA LEU A 20 4.16 20.45 -4.11
C LEU A 20 5.48 19.69 -4.29
N LEU A 21 6.09 19.24 -3.19
CA LEU A 21 7.34 18.48 -3.23
C LEU A 21 7.13 17.12 -3.91
N MET A 22 6.11 16.39 -3.48
CA MET A 22 5.81 15.06 -3.98
C MET A 22 5.31 15.10 -5.43
N GLY A 23 4.53 16.11 -5.82
CA GLY A 23 4.07 16.27 -7.20
C GLY A 23 5.21 16.52 -8.17
N ARG A 24 6.18 17.38 -7.80
CA ARG A 24 7.41 17.56 -8.57
C ARG A 24 8.25 16.28 -8.67
N TRP A 25 8.27 15.48 -7.60
CA TRP A 25 8.96 14.18 -7.61
C TRP A 25 8.28 13.18 -8.55
N LEU A 26 6.94 13.08 -8.50
CA LEU A 26 6.16 12.22 -9.39
C LEU A 26 6.32 12.61 -10.85
N ALA A 27 6.23 13.91 -11.18
CA ALA A 27 6.48 14.41 -12.54
C ALA A 27 7.85 13.95 -13.05
N ARG A 28 8.91 14.18 -12.26
CA ARG A 28 10.27 13.70 -12.58
C ARG A 28 10.35 12.18 -12.71
N CYS A 29 9.61 11.42 -11.91
CA CYS A 29 9.58 9.96 -12.02
C CYS A 29 8.96 9.50 -13.35
N PHE A 30 7.85 10.10 -13.77
CA PHE A 30 7.19 9.75 -15.01
C PHE A 30 7.99 10.20 -16.25
N GLU A 31 8.72 11.31 -16.16
CA GLU A 31 9.53 11.84 -17.27
C GLU A 31 10.96 11.30 -17.33
N ALA A 32 11.46 10.67 -16.26
CA ALA A 32 12.85 10.22 -16.21
C ALA A 32 13.19 9.31 -17.41
N GLU A 33 14.35 9.52 -18.02
CA GLU A 33 14.85 8.62 -19.07
C GLU A 33 15.74 7.52 -18.46
N ALA A 34 16.48 7.85 -17.41
CA ALA A 34 17.37 6.90 -16.74
C ALA A 34 16.59 5.93 -15.83
N HIS A 35 16.98 4.66 -15.88
CA HIS A 35 16.47 3.60 -15.01
C HIS A 35 17.43 3.32 -13.85
N TRP A 36 16.92 3.10 -12.65
CA TRP A 36 17.73 2.67 -11.50
C TRP A 36 18.15 1.20 -11.64
N ALA A 37 19.20 0.78 -10.91
CA ALA A 37 19.69 -0.61 -10.99
C ALA A 37 18.61 -1.64 -10.63
N VAL A 38 17.83 -1.36 -9.58
CA VAL A 38 16.71 -2.21 -9.12
C VAL A 38 15.57 -2.29 -10.13
N GLU A 39 15.32 -1.21 -10.88
CA GLU A 39 14.34 -1.20 -11.96
C GLU A 39 14.80 -2.08 -13.13
N ARG A 40 16.05 -1.91 -13.56
CA ARG A 40 16.64 -2.74 -14.62
C ARG A 40 16.63 -4.22 -14.27
N LEU A 41 16.91 -4.56 -13.01
CA LEU A 41 16.82 -5.93 -12.51
C LEU A 41 15.38 -6.45 -12.60
N SER A 42 14.40 -5.64 -12.19
CA SER A 42 12.98 -5.97 -12.27
C SER A 42 12.53 -6.21 -13.71
N TYR A 43 12.94 -5.34 -14.65
CA TYR A 43 12.63 -5.50 -16.07
C TYR A 43 13.21 -6.80 -16.64
N ARG A 44 14.48 -7.09 -16.32
CA ARG A 44 15.13 -8.33 -16.76
C ARG A 44 14.48 -9.57 -16.19
N ALA A 45 14.09 -9.55 -14.91
CA ALA A 45 13.43 -10.67 -14.26
C ALA A 45 12.03 -10.95 -14.86
N LEU A 46 11.33 -9.90 -15.29
CA LEU A 46 9.99 -9.99 -15.87
C LEU A 46 9.98 -10.08 -17.41
N GLY A 47 11.14 -10.02 -18.06
CA GLY A 47 11.23 -9.99 -19.53
C GLY A 47 10.64 -8.72 -20.16
N VAL A 48 10.61 -7.61 -19.42
CA VAL A 48 10.11 -6.32 -19.89
C VAL A 48 11.20 -5.60 -20.67
N ASP A 49 10.89 -5.20 -21.91
CA ASP A 49 11.68 -4.21 -22.64
C ASP A 49 11.23 -2.80 -22.22
N PRO A 50 12.06 -2.02 -21.49
CA PRO A 50 11.68 -0.67 -21.07
C PRO A 50 11.63 0.34 -22.22
N ALA A 51 12.20 0.04 -23.40
CA ALA A 51 12.14 0.91 -24.57
C ALA A 51 10.83 0.75 -25.36
N GLU A 52 10.09 -0.34 -25.13
CA GLU A 52 8.82 -0.59 -25.77
C GLU A 52 7.78 0.48 -25.41
N ARG A 53 7.03 0.94 -26.40
CA ARG A 53 5.90 1.86 -26.22
C ARG A 53 4.58 1.13 -26.41
N MET A 54 3.61 1.42 -25.56
CA MET A 54 2.28 0.80 -25.54
C MET A 54 1.20 1.82 -25.88
N GLY A 55 0.35 1.49 -26.85
CA GLY A 55 -0.94 2.16 -27.03
C GLY A 55 -1.89 1.88 -25.87
N TRP A 56 -3.00 2.64 -25.77
CA TRP A 56 -3.93 2.57 -24.64
C TRP A 56 -4.48 1.17 -24.37
N ALA A 57 -4.81 0.40 -25.43
CA ALA A 57 -5.37 -0.93 -25.29
C ALA A 57 -4.37 -1.91 -24.67
N ARG A 58 -3.09 -1.85 -25.10
CA ARG A 58 -2.03 -2.70 -24.56
C ARG A 58 -1.65 -2.30 -23.13
N TYR A 59 -1.59 -0.99 -22.85
CA TYR A 59 -1.35 -0.46 -21.52
C TYR A 59 -2.45 -0.91 -20.53
N GLY A 60 -3.72 -0.72 -20.92
CA GLY A 60 -4.87 -1.12 -20.12
C GLY A 60 -4.94 -2.63 -19.92
N LEU A 61 -4.65 -3.42 -20.96
CA LEU A 61 -4.61 -4.87 -20.84
C LEU A 61 -3.48 -5.36 -19.91
N ALA A 62 -2.29 -4.75 -19.98
CA ALA A 62 -1.18 -5.07 -19.07
C ALA A 62 -1.56 -4.77 -17.61
N LEU A 63 -2.22 -3.65 -17.35
CA LEU A 63 -2.78 -3.31 -16.04
C LEU A 63 -3.79 -4.36 -15.57
N LEU A 64 -4.79 -4.68 -16.39
CA LEU A 64 -5.86 -5.61 -16.00
C LEU A 64 -5.33 -7.02 -15.73
N LEU A 65 -4.50 -7.56 -16.65
CA LEU A 65 -3.97 -8.92 -16.53
C LEU A 65 -2.98 -9.05 -15.36
N SER A 66 -2.14 -8.04 -15.12
CA SER A 66 -1.24 -8.05 -13.97
C SER A 66 -2.01 -8.04 -12.65
N ASN A 67 -3.05 -7.22 -12.53
CA ASN A 67 -3.90 -7.17 -11.34
C ASN A 67 -4.65 -8.50 -11.13
N ALA A 68 -5.20 -9.10 -12.19
CA ALA A 68 -5.82 -10.42 -12.11
C ALA A 68 -4.83 -11.51 -11.65
N ALA A 69 -3.59 -11.49 -12.14
CA ALA A 69 -2.56 -12.43 -11.72
C ALA A 69 -2.15 -12.25 -10.25
N MET A 70 -2.00 -11.02 -9.79
CA MET A 70 -1.67 -10.70 -8.39
C MET A 70 -2.82 -11.08 -7.45
N MET A 71 -4.07 -10.85 -7.86
CA MET A 71 -5.26 -11.30 -7.15
C MET A 71 -5.30 -12.81 -7.03
N LEU A 72 -5.05 -13.54 -8.12
CA LEU A 72 -5.02 -15.00 -8.12
C LEU A 72 -3.94 -15.53 -7.18
N LEU A 73 -2.74 -14.95 -7.20
CA LEU A 73 -1.67 -15.32 -6.28
C LEU A 73 -2.09 -15.15 -4.82
N ALA A 74 -2.65 -13.99 -4.46
CA ALA A 74 -3.11 -13.73 -3.10
C ALA A 74 -4.27 -14.64 -2.68
N TYR A 75 -5.22 -14.91 -3.58
CA TYR A 75 -6.28 -15.89 -3.35
C TYR A 75 -5.71 -17.26 -3.00
N LEU A 76 -4.72 -17.74 -3.75
CA LEU A 76 -4.04 -19.01 -3.47
C LEU A 76 -3.34 -18.96 -2.11
N LEU A 77 -2.62 -17.89 -1.77
CA LEU A 77 -1.98 -17.76 -0.45
C LEU A 77 -3.00 -17.82 0.70
N LEU A 78 -4.15 -17.17 0.57
CA LEU A 78 -5.23 -17.22 1.56
C LEU A 78 -5.85 -18.62 1.70
N ARG A 79 -6.02 -19.34 0.58
CA ARG A 79 -6.54 -20.72 0.56
C ARG A 79 -5.54 -21.77 1.05
N LEU A 80 -4.25 -21.46 0.94
CA LEU A 80 -3.15 -22.33 1.36
C LEU A 80 -2.56 -21.92 2.72
N GLN A 81 -3.14 -20.92 3.41
CA GLN A 81 -2.63 -20.36 4.66
C GLN A 81 -2.25 -21.40 5.71
N GLY A 82 -3.04 -22.47 5.85
CA GLY A 82 -2.78 -23.54 6.81
C GLY A 82 -1.45 -24.29 6.59
N TRP A 83 -0.84 -24.18 5.41
CA TRP A 83 0.46 -24.77 5.07
C TRP A 83 1.59 -23.75 4.97
N LEU A 84 1.29 -22.45 5.10
CA LEU A 84 2.30 -21.40 5.07
C LEU A 84 3.04 -21.33 6.42
N PRO A 85 4.33 -20.93 6.42
CA PRO A 85 5.04 -20.63 7.66
C PRO A 85 4.43 -19.41 8.38
N LEU A 86 4.91 -19.08 9.58
CA LEU A 86 4.44 -17.89 10.35
C LEU A 86 2.92 -17.90 10.64
N ASN A 87 2.41 -19.09 10.97
CA ASN A 87 1.03 -19.32 11.40
C ASN A 87 1.01 -19.92 12.81
N ASP A 88 1.67 -19.27 13.76
CA ASP A 88 1.85 -19.77 15.12
C ASP A 88 0.51 -19.97 15.85
N LEU A 89 -0.52 -19.19 15.48
CA LEU A 89 -1.88 -19.29 16.02
C LEU A 89 -2.70 -20.43 15.38
N GLY A 90 -2.19 -21.09 14.34
CA GLY A 90 -2.89 -22.17 13.65
C GLY A 90 -4.17 -21.73 12.92
N ASN A 91 -4.22 -20.47 12.47
CA ASN A 91 -5.38 -19.90 11.79
C ASN A 91 -5.69 -20.69 10.51
N ALA A 92 -6.91 -21.21 10.41
CA ALA A 92 -7.36 -21.98 9.24
C ALA A 92 -7.41 -21.11 7.98
N ALA A 93 -7.31 -21.74 6.81
CA ALA A 93 -7.50 -21.05 5.54
C ALA A 93 -8.94 -20.49 5.44
N GLN A 94 -9.07 -19.26 4.96
CA GLN A 94 -10.37 -18.63 4.70
C GLN A 94 -11.20 -19.47 3.72
N SER A 95 -12.52 -19.50 3.87
CA SER A 95 -13.41 -20.18 2.92
C SER A 95 -13.23 -19.63 1.48
N PRO A 96 -13.56 -20.40 0.43
CA PRO A 96 -13.35 -19.97 -0.96
C PRO A 96 -13.96 -18.61 -1.30
N ASP A 97 -15.15 -18.32 -0.80
CA ASP A 97 -15.88 -17.06 -0.97
C ASP A 97 -15.22 -15.90 -0.21
N LEU A 98 -14.79 -16.12 1.03
CA LEU A 98 -14.11 -15.09 1.83
C LEU A 98 -12.70 -14.78 1.28
N ALA A 99 -11.96 -15.79 0.86
CA ALA A 99 -10.64 -15.62 0.23
C ALA A 99 -10.76 -14.85 -1.09
N PHE A 100 -11.80 -15.13 -1.88
CA PHE A 100 -12.07 -14.40 -3.11
C PHE A 100 -12.44 -12.95 -2.82
N ASN A 101 -13.38 -12.71 -1.88
CA ASN A 101 -13.77 -11.36 -1.48
C ASN A 101 -12.57 -10.54 -0.97
N THR A 102 -11.74 -11.14 -0.12
CA THR A 102 -10.52 -10.53 0.41
C THR A 102 -9.55 -10.20 -0.72
N ALA A 103 -9.17 -11.18 -1.56
CA ALA A 103 -8.24 -10.94 -2.66
C ALA A 103 -8.75 -9.86 -3.64
N ALA A 104 -10.03 -9.93 -4.01
CA ALA A 104 -10.68 -8.95 -4.88
C ALA A 104 -10.64 -7.55 -4.26
N SER A 105 -11.04 -7.43 -3.00
CA SER A 105 -11.16 -6.13 -2.36
C SER A 105 -9.81 -5.43 -2.19
N PHE A 106 -8.76 -6.18 -1.88
CA PHE A 106 -7.43 -5.62 -1.69
C PHE A 106 -6.74 -5.28 -3.00
N ILE A 107 -6.90 -6.08 -4.07
CA ILE A 107 -6.35 -5.69 -5.38
C ILE A 107 -7.09 -4.48 -5.98
N THR A 108 -8.39 -4.33 -5.70
CA THR A 108 -9.17 -3.16 -6.12
C THR A 108 -8.97 -1.94 -5.19
N ASN A 109 -7.95 -1.98 -4.32
CA ASN A 109 -7.57 -0.90 -3.40
C ASN A 109 -8.73 -0.43 -2.49
N THR A 110 -9.71 -1.30 -2.26
CA THR A 110 -10.92 -1.04 -1.46
C THR A 110 -10.73 -1.53 -0.03
N ASN A 111 -10.21 -2.75 0.09
CA ASN A 111 -9.81 -3.41 1.32
C ASN A 111 -10.96 -3.52 2.33
N TRP A 112 -12.14 -3.84 1.82
CA TRP A 112 -13.27 -4.32 2.59
C TRP A 112 -12.89 -5.57 3.39
N GLN A 113 -13.33 -5.63 4.64
CA GLN A 113 -13.05 -6.73 5.54
C GLN A 113 -14.35 -7.31 6.07
N ALA A 114 -14.68 -8.51 5.62
CA ALA A 114 -15.73 -9.35 6.20
C ALA A 114 -15.14 -10.35 7.23
N TYR A 115 -13.98 -10.02 7.81
CA TYR A 115 -13.21 -10.85 8.73
C TYR A 115 -12.50 -9.98 9.77
N ALA A 116 -12.14 -10.58 10.91
CA ALA A 116 -11.22 -9.98 11.87
C ALA A 116 -9.79 -10.45 11.55
N GLY A 117 -8.86 -9.52 11.31
CA GLY A 117 -7.53 -9.87 10.82
C GLY A 117 -6.71 -10.68 11.81
N GLU A 118 -6.86 -10.40 13.10
CA GLU A 118 -6.16 -11.06 14.22
C GLU A 118 -6.56 -12.52 14.44
N SER A 119 -7.74 -12.94 13.97
CA SER A 119 -8.24 -14.32 14.13
C SER A 119 -8.44 -15.05 12.80
N SER A 120 -8.47 -14.34 11.67
CA SER A 120 -8.63 -14.94 10.34
C SER A 120 -7.31 -15.16 9.61
N LEU A 121 -6.30 -14.32 9.84
CA LEU A 121 -5.09 -14.29 9.04
C LEU A 121 -3.84 -14.64 9.86
N SER A 122 -2.88 -15.27 9.20
CA SER A 122 -1.54 -15.53 9.75
C SER A 122 -0.60 -14.35 9.47
N ASN A 123 0.54 -14.28 10.15
CA ASN A 123 1.55 -13.27 9.81
C ASN A 123 2.05 -13.43 8.36
N ALA A 124 2.16 -14.67 7.85
CA ALA A 124 2.53 -14.90 6.45
C ALA A 124 1.52 -14.34 5.44
N THR A 125 0.22 -14.48 5.68
CA THR A 125 -0.81 -13.98 4.76
C THR A 125 -1.05 -12.48 4.93
N GLN A 126 -0.92 -11.93 6.15
CA GLN A 126 -0.89 -10.49 6.36
C GLN A 126 0.22 -9.84 5.52
N MET A 127 1.43 -10.42 5.51
CA MET A 127 2.55 -9.90 4.73
C MET A 127 2.44 -10.21 3.22
N GLY A 128 2.33 -11.50 2.88
CA GLY A 128 2.50 -12.02 1.53
C GLY A 128 1.25 -11.93 0.66
N ALA A 129 0.06 -11.80 1.24
CA ALA A 129 -1.17 -11.56 0.50
C ALA A 129 -1.67 -10.13 0.73
N ILE A 130 -1.95 -9.74 1.97
CA ILE A 130 -2.63 -8.48 2.25
C ILE A 130 -1.75 -7.26 1.95
N THR A 131 -0.60 -7.13 2.63
CA THR A 131 0.34 -6.01 2.39
C THR A 131 0.84 -6.01 0.94
N PHE A 132 1.13 -7.18 0.37
CA PHE A 132 1.46 -7.32 -1.06
C PHE A 132 0.39 -6.68 -1.97
N LEU A 133 -0.89 -7.06 -1.81
CA LEU A 133 -1.97 -6.50 -2.64
C LEU A 133 -2.14 -5.00 -2.44
N MET A 134 -1.98 -4.48 -1.22
CA MET A 134 -2.03 -3.04 -0.95
C MET A 134 -0.96 -2.27 -1.73
N PHE A 135 0.27 -2.80 -1.80
CA PHE A 135 1.32 -2.22 -2.64
C PHE A 135 0.95 -2.28 -4.11
N CYS A 136 0.48 -3.44 -4.58
CA CYS A 136 0.16 -3.67 -5.98
C CYS A 136 -0.98 -2.78 -6.49
N GLY A 137 -2.10 -2.73 -5.77
CA GLY A 137 -3.27 -1.92 -6.12
C GLY A 137 -2.94 -0.43 -6.17
N ALA A 138 -2.33 0.11 -5.12
CA ALA A 138 -1.93 1.51 -5.05
C ALA A 138 -0.91 1.88 -6.14
N THR A 139 0.10 1.03 -6.36
CA THR A 139 1.12 1.24 -7.41
C THR A 139 0.50 1.23 -8.80
N ALA A 140 -0.40 0.28 -9.08
CA ALA A 140 -1.11 0.20 -10.35
C ALA A 140 -1.98 1.44 -10.59
N GLY A 141 -2.68 1.93 -9.56
CA GLY A 141 -3.51 3.15 -9.65
C GLY A 141 -2.68 4.39 -9.99
N VAL A 142 -1.55 4.59 -9.33
CA VAL A 142 -0.66 5.73 -9.61
C VAL A 142 0.01 5.61 -10.99
N ALA A 143 0.41 4.40 -11.40
CA ALA A 143 0.91 4.16 -12.75
C ALA A 143 -0.18 4.45 -13.82
N ALA A 144 -1.43 4.06 -13.57
CA ALA A 144 -2.55 4.38 -14.44
C ALA A 144 -2.77 5.90 -14.55
N ALA A 145 -2.71 6.62 -13.44
CA ALA A 145 -2.77 8.08 -13.42
C ALA A 145 -1.64 8.71 -14.25
N GLY A 146 -0.40 8.25 -14.10
CA GLY A 146 0.72 8.73 -14.92
C GLY A 146 0.55 8.44 -16.43
N GLY A 147 -0.03 7.29 -16.79
CA GLY A 147 -0.44 6.98 -18.17
C GLY A 147 -1.49 7.94 -18.70
N PHE A 148 -2.53 8.18 -17.91
CA PHE A 148 -3.61 9.10 -18.24
C PHE A 148 -3.13 10.55 -18.42
N ILE A 149 -2.28 11.04 -17.51
CA ILE A 149 -1.66 12.38 -17.60
C ILE A 149 -0.85 12.52 -18.91
N ARG A 150 -0.05 11.50 -19.27
CA ARG A 150 0.71 11.49 -20.53
C ARG A 150 -0.18 11.47 -21.77
N ALA A 151 -1.30 10.76 -21.72
CA ALA A 151 -2.25 10.71 -22.82
C ALA A 151 -2.93 12.07 -23.07
N LEU A 152 -3.18 12.86 -22.01
CA LEU A 152 -3.77 14.19 -22.13
C LEU A 152 -2.77 15.28 -22.55
N SER A 153 -1.50 15.17 -22.13
CA SER A 153 -0.48 16.21 -22.37
C SER A 153 0.13 16.18 -23.78
N ARG A 154 0.06 15.06 -24.50
CA ARG A 154 0.71 14.91 -25.81
C ARG A 154 -0.30 15.02 -26.96
N ALA A 155 -0.14 16.03 -27.81
CA ALA A 155 -0.90 16.12 -29.06
C ALA A 155 -0.49 15.01 -30.04
N SER A 156 -1.48 14.30 -30.60
CA SER A 156 -1.30 13.29 -31.66
C SER A 156 -0.38 12.10 -31.31
N SER A 157 -0.15 11.84 -30.01
CA SER A 157 0.61 10.64 -29.57
C SER A 157 -0.18 9.36 -29.84
N GLN A 158 0.52 8.32 -30.31
CA GLN A 158 -0.05 6.98 -30.51
C GLN A 158 0.19 6.06 -29.29
N ASP A 159 0.92 6.54 -28.28
CA ASP A 159 1.32 5.75 -27.11
C ASP A 159 1.13 6.47 -25.78
N MET A 160 1.00 5.67 -24.71
CA MET A 160 0.91 6.07 -23.31
C MET A 160 2.19 5.68 -22.53
N GLY A 161 3.31 5.48 -23.23
CA GLY A 161 4.54 4.92 -22.66
C GLY A 161 4.41 3.43 -22.31
N ASN A 162 4.92 2.99 -21.16
CA ASN A 162 5.05 1.57 -20.82
C ASN A 162 4.60 1.30 -19.37
N TYR A 163 3.50 0.56 -19.23
CA TYR A 163 2.88 0.26 -17.93
C TYR A 163 3.85 -0.33 -16.91
N TRP A 164 4.71 -1.26 -17.34
CA TRP A 164 5.67 -1.92 -16.44
C TRP A 164 6.77 -0.97 -15.98
N VAL A 165 7.19 -0.04 -16.85
CA VAL A 165 8.15 1.00 -16.47
C VAL A 165 7.54 1.92 -15.42
N ASP A 166 6.30 2.35 -15.65
CA ASP A 166 5.58 3.23 -14.73
C ASP A 166 5.33 2.55 -13.38
N PHE A 167 4.86 1.29 -13.40
CA PHE A 167 4.64 0.50 -12.20
C PHE A 167 5.94 0.35 -11.38
N MET A 168 7.04 -0.04 -12.02
CA MET A 168 8.31 -0.24 -11.30
C MET A 168 8.90 1.06 -10.76
N ARG A 169 8.74 2.18 -11.47
CA ARG A 169 9.19 3.49 -10.97
C ARG A 169 8.38 3.92 -9.76
N VAL A 170 7.06 3.79 -9.81
CA VAL A 170 6.20 4.08 -8.66
C VAL A 170 6.56 3.17 -7.49
N LEU A 171 6.74 1.87 -7.72
CA LEU A 171 7.11 0.94 -6.65
C LEU A 171 8.45 1.31 -6.00
N TRP A 172 9.51 1.46 -6.79
CA TRP A 172 10.88 1.62 -6.29
C TRP A 172 11.24 3.05 -5.89
N ARG A 173 10.72 4.07 -6.57
CA ARG A 173 11.05 5.48 -6.32
C ARG A 173 10.08 6.17 -5.39
N VAL A 174 8.89 5.59 -5.17
CA VAL A 174 7.83 6.23 -4.40
C VAL A 174 7.39 5.34 -3.25
N MET A 175 6.71 4.22 -3.54
CA MET A 175 6.00 3.45 -2.52
C MET A 175 6.95 2.85 -1.50
N LEU A 176 7.93 2.06 -1.94
CA LEU A 176 8.86 1.39 -1.03
C LEU A 176 9.67 2.37 -0.16
N PRO A 177 10.36 3.41 -0.70
CA PRO A 177 11.15 4.31 0.15
C PRO A 177 10.28 5.10 1.12
N LEU A 178 9.10 5.56 0.68
CA LEU A 178 8.19 6.33 1.54
C LEU A 178 7.59 5.46 2.65
N CYS A 179 7.12 4.26 2.32
CA CYS A 179 6.58 3.31 3.31
C CYS A 179 7.68 2.88 4.29
N PHE A 180 8.89 2.59 3.81
CA PHE A 180 10.00 2.21 4.68
C PHE A 180 10.33 3.30 5.70
N ALA A 181 10.47 4.56 5.25
CA ALA A 181 10.75 5.68 6.14
C ALA A 181 9.63 5.90 7.17
N MET A 182 8.37 5.85 6.72
CA MET A 182 7.22 6.03 7.61
C MET A 182 7.07 4.87 8.61
N ALA A 183 7.45 3.65 8.24
CA ALA A 183 7.32 2.48 9.12
C ALA A 183 8.24 2.62 10.33
N LEU A 184 9.44 3.18 10.13
CA LEU A 184 10.36 3.49 11.23
C LEU A 184 9.78 4.52 12.20
N VAL A 185 9.08 5.54 11.68
CA VAL A 185 8.39 6.54 12.51
C VAL A 185 7.25 5.88 13.30
N TYR A 186 6.48 4.99 12.67
CA TYR A 186 5.40 4.26 13.32
C TYR A 186 5.90 3.30 14.41
N VAL A 187 6.99 2.57 14.16
CA VAL A 187 7.67 1.76 15.19
C VAL A 187 8.12 2.64 16.36
N TRP A 188 8.75 3.78 16.07
CA TRP A 188 9.16 4.73 17.10
C TRP A 188 7.98 5.26 17.93
N GLN A 189 6.80 5.42 17.33
CA GLN A 189 5.58 5.84 18.01
C GLN A 189 4.83 4.71 18.73
N GLY A 190 5.30 3.46 18.65
CA GLY A 190 4.75 2.35 19.42
C GLY A 190 3.93 1.33 18.63
N MET A 191 3.90 1.41 17.29
CA MET A 191 3.30 0.33 16.48
C MET A 191 4.18 -0.91 16.48
N PRO A 192 3.64 -2.12 16.73
CA PRO A 192 4.41 -3.35 16.65
C PRO A 192 4.96 -3.62 15.25
N GLN A 193 6.19 -4.12 15.19
CA GLN A 193 6.78 -4.66 13.97
C GLN A 193 7.59 -5.90 14.33
N THR A 194 6.90 -7.05 14.43
CA THR A 194 7.49 -8.33 14.83
C THR A 194 6.91 -9.49 14.02
N LEU A 195 7.60 -10.63 14.01
CA LEU A 195 7.07 -11.87 13.45
C LEU A 195 6.38 -12.76 14.48
N SER A 196 6.49 -12.45 15.78
CA SER A 196 5.71 -13.11 16.83
C SER A 196 4.22 -12.84 16.62
N SER A 197 3.39 -13.88 16.69
CA SER A 197 1.93 -13.73 16.52
C SER A 197 1.20 -13.35 17.81
N GLU A 198 1.80 -13.61 18.98
CA GLU A 198 1.18 -13.28 20.26
C GLU A 198 2.18 -13.04 21.39
N VAL A 199 1.70 -12.38 22.44
CA VAL A 199 2.28 -12.40 23.78
C VAL A 199 1.17 -12.61 24.81
N VAL A 200 1.43 -13.43 25.83
CA VAL A 200 0.50 -13.65 26.95
C VAL A 200 0.96 -12.80 28.14
N ALA A 201 0.15 -11.84 28.53
CA ALA A 201 0.37 -10.99 29.69
C ALA A 201 -0.48 -11.46 30.89
N THR A 202 0.05 -11.30 32.09
CA THR A 202 -0.74 -11.40 33.33
C THR A 202 -1.13 -9.98 33.74
N THR A 203 -2.41 -9.69 33.84
CA THR A 203 -2.93 -8.37 34.20
C THR A 203 -2.64 -8.05 35.66
N LEU A 204 -2.82 -6.79 36.06
CA LEU A 204 -2.66 -6.36 37.45
C LEU A 204 -3.62 -7.08 38.41
N GLU A 205 -4.76 -7.56 37.91
CA GLU A 205 -5.75 -8.35 38.66
C GLU A 205 -5.44 -9.85 38.66
N GLY A 206 -4.35 -10.28 38.01
CA GLY A 206 -3.92 -11.68 37.92
C GLY A 206 -4.58 -12.48 36.79
N ALA A 207 -5.42 -11.87 35.96
CA ALA A 207 -6.02 -12.54 34.80
C ALA A 207 -4.98 -12.73 33.67
N ARG A 208 -5.10 -13.79 32.87
CA ARG A 208 -4.29 -13.95 31.66
C ARG A 208 -4.96 -13.25 30.48
N GLN A 209 -4.20 -12.43 29.76
CA GLN A 209 -4.63 -11.75 28.55
C GLN A 209 -3.72 -12.14 27.39
N GLN A 210 -4.33 -12.61 26.31
CA GLN A 210 -3.65 -12.85 25.03
C GLN A 210 -3.63 -11.54 24.24
N ILE A 211 -2.46 -11.15 23.74
CA ILE A 211 -2.26 -9.93 22.95
C ILE A 211 -1.70 -10.35 21.60
N ILE A 212 -2.47 -10.13 20.54
CA ILE A 212 -2.07 -10.47 19.17
C ILE A 212 -1.12 -9.41 18.63
N LEU A 213 -0.05 -9.87 17.97
CA LEU A 213 1.04 -9.06 17.45
C LEU A 213 1.37 -9.48 16.01
N GLY A 214 2.18 -8.67 15.34
CA GLY A 214 2.66 -8.94 14.00
C GLY A 214 3.40 -7.76 13.38
N PRO A 215 3.59 -7.78 12.05
CA PRO A 215 4.28 -6.73 11.30
C PRO A 215 3.38 -5.52 11.01
N VAL A 216 2.77 -4.95 12.05
CA VAL A 216 1.71 -3.94 11.98
C VAL A 216 2.21 -2.62 11.40
N ALA A 217 3.37 -2.12 11.81
CA ALA A 217 3.86 -0.82 11.34
C ALA A 217 4.05 -0.80 9.81
N SER A 218 4.67 -1.83 9.23
CA SER A 218 4.86 -1.95 7.78
C SER A 218 3.53 -2.07 7.03
N PHE A 219 2.57 -2.78 7.62
CA PHE A 219 1.22 -2.90 7.07
C PHE A 219 0.51 -1.53 7.04
N GLU A 220 0.53 -0.80 8.16
CA GLU A 220 -0.14 0.50 8.30
C GLU A 220 0.44 1.57 7.37
N THR A 221 1.73 1.50 7.04
CA THR A 221 2.31 2.48 6.13
C THR A 221 1.73 2.46 4.74
N ILE A 222 1.73 1.30 4.06
CA ILE A 222 1.16 1.19 2.72
C ILE A 222 -0.35 1.34 2.74
N LYS A 223 -0.99 0.97 3.85
CA LYS A 223 -2.40 1.24 4.08
C LYS A 223 -2.71 2.73 3.91
N HIS A 224 -2.02 3.58 4.65
CA HIS A 224 -2.31 5.02 4.58
C HIS A 224 -1.70 5.70 3.35
N ILE A 225 -0.45 5.40 2.97
CA ILE A 225 0.20 6.00 1.78
C ILE A 225 -0.52 5.61 0.48
N GLY A 226 -0.94 4.35 0.36
CA GLY A 226 -1.64 3.84 -0.81
C GLY A 226 -3.16 4.05 -0.79
N THR A 227 -3.66 4.80 0.21
CA THR A 227 -5.11 5.03 0.42
C THR A 227 -5.93 3.74 0.40
N ASN A 228 -5.38 2.73 1.04
CA ASN A 228 -5.91 1.41 1.27
C ASN A 228 -6.75 1.45 2.58
N GLY A 229 -7.90 0.75 2.61
CA GLY A 229 -8.85 0.86 3.72
C GLY A 229 -8.72 -0.18 4.85
N GLY A 230 -7.99 -1.27 4.62
CA GLY A 230 -8.03 -2.46 5.48
C GLY A 230 -7.04 -2.40 6.63
N GLY A 231 -7.44 -2.85 7.82
CA GLY A 231 -6.62 -2.89 9.04
C GLY A 231 -5.99 -4.26 9.29
N PHE A 232 -4.92 -4.28 10.10
CA PHE A 232 -4.32 -5.53 10.57
C PHE A 232 -5.26 -6.23 11.56
N PHE A 233 -5.92 -5.44 12.41
CA PHE A 233 -6.93 -5.84 13.38
C PHE A 233 -8.34 -5.42 12.90
N SER A 234 -9.38 -6.05 13.43
CA SER A 234 -10.77 -5.75 13.10
C SER A 234 -11.17 -4.30 13.42
N MET A 235 -10.53 -3.69 14.42
CA MET A 235 -10.78 -2.30 14.82
C MET A 235 -9.99 -1.27 14.00
N ASN A 236 -9.12 -1.72 13.09
CA ASN A 236 -8.41 -0.86 12.14
C ASN A 236 -7.65 0.27 12.88
N ALA A 237 -7.64 1.50 12.35
CA ALA A 237 -6.93 2.64 12.91
C ALA A 237 -7.50 3.17 14.25
N ALA A 238 -8.52 2.53 14.83
CA ALA A 238 -8.92 2.75 16.22
C ALA A 238 -8.16 1.83 17.20
N HIS A 239 -7.46 0.80 16.70
CA HIS A 239 -6.67 -0.11 17.51
C HIS A 239 -5.38 0.56 17.99
N PRO A 240 -4.99 0.47 19.28
CA PRO A 240 -3.80 1.13 19.81
C PRO A 240 -2.48 0.73 19.12
N PHE A 241 -2.41 -0.48 18.55
CA PHE A 241 -1.24 -0.93 17.77
C PHE A 241 -1.21 -0.44 16.32
N GLU A 242 -2.34 0.03 15.78
CA GLU A 242 -2.38 0.66 14.46
C GLU A 242 -2.30 2.18 14.55
N ASN A 243 -2.72 2.80 15.66
CA ASN A 243 -2.70 4.26 15.82
C ASN A 243 -2.46 4.65 17.29
N PRO A 244 -1.22 4.52 17.78
CA PRO A 244 -0.92 4.65 19.20
C PRO A 244 -0.97 6.09 19.74
N THR A 245 -0.82 7.11 18.89
CA THR A 245 -0.67 8.50 19.34
C THR A 245 -1.42 9.51 18.46
N PRO A 246 -1.69 10.73 18.97
CA PRO A 246 -2.20 11.82 18.13
C PRO A 246 -1.26 12.18 16.95
N LEU A 247 0.05 11.97 17.11
CA LEU A 247 1.02 12.22 16.05
C LEU A 247 0.87 11.18 14.92
N THR A 248 0.76 9.88 15.25
CA THR A 248 0.50 8.85 14.22
C THR A 248 -0.81 9.12 13.49
N ASN A 249 -1.86 9.53 14.22
CA ASN A 249 -3.12 9.88 13.61
C ASN A 249 -3.00 11.04 12.61
N THR A 250 -2.22 12.07 12.96
CA THR A 250 -1.94 13.20 12.04
C THR A 250 -1.14 12.74 10.81
N LEU A 251 -0.14 11.87 11.01
CA LEU A 251 0.66 11.31 9.91
C LEU A 251 -0.17 10.39 9.01
N HIS A 252 -1.18 9.68 9.53
CA HIS A 252 -2.12 8.88 8.74
C HIS A 252 -2.92 9.77 7.79
N ILE A 253 -3.45 10.89 8.31
CA ILE A 253 -4.18 11.88 7.51
C ILE A 253 -3.29 12.45 6.40
N LEU A 254 -2.07 12.87 6.72
CA LEU A 254 -1.13 13.39 5.73
C LEU A 254 -0.78 12.34 4.68
N SER A 255 -0.57 11.08 5.09
CA SER A 255 -0.21 9.98 4.19
C SER A 255 -1.32 9.66 3.20
N MET A 256 -2.58 9.62 3.65
CA MET A 256 -3.74 9.39 2.78
C MET A 256 -3.93 10.51 1.74
N LEU A 257 -3.63 11.75 2.11
CA LEU A 257 -3.79 12.89 1.20
C LEU A 257 -2.59 13.09 0.26
N LEU A 258 -1.43 12.49 0.59
CA LEU A 258 -0.15 12.81 -0.06
C LEU A 258 -0.15 12.58 -1.57
N ILE A 259 -0.38 11.34 -1.99
CA ILE A 259 -0.29 10.97 -3.40
C ILE A 259 -1.45 11.56 -4.22
N PRO A 260 -2.72 11.52 -3.77
CA PRO A 260 -3.82 12.15 -4.50
C PRO A 260 -3.61 13.66 -4.71
N SER A 261 -3.18 14.39 -3.67
CA SER A 261 -2.89 15.83 -3.79
C SER A 261 -1.66 16.09 -4.67
N ALA A 262 -0.65 15.25 -4.60
CA ALA A 262 0.55 15.38 -5.42
C ALA A 262 0.28 15.14 -6.91
N LEU A 263 -0.67 14.26 -7.25
CA LEU A 263 -1.05 13.98 -8.64
C LEU A 263 -1.73 15.18 -9.31
N THR A 264 -2.43 16.04 -8.57
CA THR A 264 -2.98 17.29 -9.15
C THR A 264 -1.88 18.28 -9.51
N VAL A 265 -0.85 18.39 -8.67
CA VAL A 265 0.37 19.16 -8.98
C VAL A 265 1.11 18.54 -10.17
N THR A 266 1.25 17.22 -10.19
CA THR A 266 1.91 16.47 -11.28
C THR A 266 1.23 16.72 -12.62
N PHE A 267 -0.11 16.74 -12.64
CA PHE A 267 -0.88 17.02 -13.85
C PHE A 267 -0.72 18.46 -14.36
N GLY A 268 -0.46 19.41 -13.48
CA GLY A 268 -0.29 20.82 -13.84
C GLY A 268 1.14 21.22 -14.25
N LEU A 269 2.12 20.33 -14.07
CA LEU A 269 3.51 20.52 -14.48
C LEU A 269 3.73 19.92 -15.87
#